data_AF-A0A7X1PQA3-F1
#
_entry.id   AF-A0A7X1PQA3-F1
#
_cell.length_a   1.000
_cell.length_b   1.000
_cell.length_c   1.000
_cell.angle_alpha   90.00
_cell.angle_beta   90.00
_cell.angle_gamma   90.00
#
_symmetry.space_group_name_H-M   'P 1'
#
loop_
_entity.id
_entity.type
_entity.pdbx_description
1 polymer ?
#
loop_
_entity_poly.entity_id
_entity_poly.type
_entity_poly.pdbx_seq_one_letter_code
_entity_poly.pdbx_strand_id
1 'polypeptide(L)'
;MNMYKYLMITGLLLVMGGCASQPAPKSQEAVLAEVAGLMSRQGQATDQLPSLLVTRINSHGLLADRVTIAAGGGQDRMNVRELFAQAAASGGARVVIFGASPALDQAIVGGALSEQRFPGVWLLFVGEPEQSRQMQASAEAAGLRYSFISRYQ
;
A
#
# COMPACT_ATOMS: atom_id res chain seq x y z
N MET A 1 30.90 8.83 59.87
CA MET A 1 31.56 8.43 58.61
C MET A 1 30.95 7.10 58.16
N ASN A 2 29.80 7.16 57.48
CA ASN A 2 29.66 7.11 56.01
C ASN A 2 29.84 5.71 55.44
N MET A 3 28.87 4.82 55.69
CA MET A 3 28.76 3.52 55.04
C MET A 3 27.33 3.24 54.54
N TYR A 4 26.66 4.28 54.02
CA TYR A 4 25.30 4.21 53.46
C TYR A 4 25.23 4.66 51.99
N LYS A 5 26.39 4.80 51.31
CA LYS A 5 26.49 5.55 50.05
C LYS A 5 26.58 4.69 48.78
N TYR A 6 26.49 3.36 48.90
CA TYR A 6 26.55 2.44 47.74
C TYR A 6 25.44 1.39 47.75
N LEU A 7 24.25 1.75 48.24
CA LEU A 7 23.04 0.93 48.08
C LEU A 7 21.99 1.67 47.22
N MET A 8 22.46 2.38 46.21
CA MET A 8 21.65 2.84 45.09
C MET A 8 22.38 2.39 43.84
N ILE A 9 21.88 1.33 43.21
CA ILE A 9 21.89 1.01 41.76
C ILE A 9 21.45 -0.47 41.67
N THR A 10 20.15 -0.67 41.88
CA THR A 10 19.41 -1.87 41.48
C THR A 10 18.17 -1.27 40.81
N GLY A 11 18.06 -1.14 39.49
CA GLY A 11 18.33 -2.16 38.50
C GLY A 11 17.06 -2.98 38.29
N LEU A 12 15.99 -2.37 37.74
CA LEU A 12 15.04 -3.04 36.86
C LEU A 12 14.06 -2.02 36.24
N LEU A 13 14.36 -1.59 35.01
CA LEU A 13 13.38 -1.04 34.09
C LEU A 13 12.38 -2.16 33.79
N LEU A 14 11.21 -2.10 34.41
CA LEU A 14 10.02 -2.83 33.96
C LEU A 14 9.62 -2.25 32.60
N VAL A 15 10.23 -2.78 31.53
CA VAL A 15 9.73 -2.62 30.17
C VAL A 15 8.35 -3.24 30.16
N MET A 16 7.32 -2.40 30.03
CA MET A 16 5.98 -2.85 29.68
C MET A 16 6.06 -3.46 28.28
N GLY A 17 6.36 -4.76 28.24
CA GLY A 17 6.14 -5.63 27.09
C GLY A 17 4.65 -5.83 26.91
N GLY A 18 3.95 -4.76 26.51
CA GLY A 18 2.74 -4.94 25.74
C GLY A 18 3.19 -5.53 24.41
N CYS A 19 3.06 -6.85 24.26
CA CYS A 19 2.96 -7.44 22.94
C CYS A 19 1.76 -6.76 22.28
N ALA A 20 1.99 -5.69 21.53
CA ALA A 20 1.01 -5.22 20.57
C ALA A 20 0.81 -6.42 19.64
N SER A 21 -0.27 -7.16 19.87
CA SER A 21 -0.77 -8.16 18.95
C SER A 21 -0.90 -7.46 17.62
N GLN A 22 0.05 -7.70 16.71
CA GLN A 22 -0.01 -7.13 15.37
C GLN A 22 -1.34 -7.58 14.78
N PRO A 23 -2.18 -6.63 14.31
CA PRO A 23 -3.51 -6.97 13.81
C PRO A 23 -3.37 -7.92 12.62
N ALA A 24 -4.28 -8.89 12.54
CA ALA A 24 -4.19 -9.93 11.53
C ALA A 24 -4.33 -9.32 10.12
N PRO A 25 -3.55 -9.79 9.13
CA PRO A 25 -3.71 -9.34 7.75
C PRO A 25 -5.08 -9.76 7.22
N LYS A 26 -5.76 -8.85 6.52
CA LYS A 26 -7.01 -9.13 5.80
C LYS A 26 -6.74 -10.09 4.65
N SER A 27 -7.70 -11.01 4.44
CA SER A 27 -7.70 -11.85 3.24
C SER A 27 -8.04 -11.02 2.00
N GLN A 28 -7.74 -11.58 0.82
CA GLN A 28 -8.06 -10.92 -0.44
C GLN A 28 -9.58 -10.73 -0.60
N GLU A 29 -10.38 -11.71 -0.17
CA GLU A 29 -11.84 -11.66 -0.22
C GLU A 29 -12.39 -10.54 0.66
N ALA A 30 -11.83 -10.38 1.87
CA ALA A 30 -12.22 -9.30 2.78
C ALA A 30 -11.94 -7.92 2.18
N VAL A 31 -10.78 -7.76 1.52
CA VAL A 31 -10.43 -6.53 0.81
C VAL A 31 -11.37 -6.29 -0.36
N LEU A 32 -11.66 -7.30 -1.19
CA LEU A 32 -12.58 -7.16 -2.32
C LEU A 32 -14.00 -6.82 -1.87
N ALA A 33 -14.45 -7.36 -0.73
CA ALA A 33 -15.73 -6.97 -0.12
C ALA A 33 -15.72 -5.50 0.33
N GLU A 34 -14.61 -5.01 0.88
CA GLU A 34 -14.45 -3.59 1.24
C GLU A 34 -14.42 -2.69 0.00
N VAL A 35 -13.73 -3.10 -1.07
CA VAL A 35 -13.77 -2.43 -2.38
C VAL A 35 -15.21 -2.34 -2.89
N ALA A 36 -15.96 -3.45 -2.87
CA ALA A 36 -17.37 -3.47 -3.27
C ALA A 36 -18.23 -2.54 -2.39
N GLY A 37 -17.99 -2.53 -1.07
CA GLY A 37 -18.64 -1.62 -0.14
C GLY A 37 -18.36 -0.15 -0.44
N LEU A 38 -17.11 0.22 -0.78
CA LEU A 38 -16.73 1.57 -1.18
C LEU A 38 -17.44 1.97 -2.49
N MET A 39 -17.56 1.05 -3.44
CA MET A 39 -18.26 1.28 -4.70
C MET A 39 -19.76 1.53 -4.48
N SER A 40 -20.41 0.73 -3.65
CA SER A 40 -21.82 0.89 -3.31
C SER A 40 -22.10 2.24 -2.65
N ARG A 41 -21.25 2.67 -1.70
CA ARG A 41 -21.39 3.98 -1.03
C ARG A 41 -21.26 5.17 -1.97
N GLN A 42 -20.50 5.02 -3.04
CA GLN A 42 -20.34 6.08 -4.05
C GLN A 42 -21.42 6.04 -5.15
N GLY A 43 -22.45 5.21 -5.01
CA GLY A 43 -23.53 5.09 -6.00
C GLY A 43 -23.08 4.50 -7.34
N GLN A 44 -21.93 3.80 -7.36
CA GLN A 44 -21.36 3.20 -8.56
C GLN A 44 -21.67 1.69 -8.68
N ALA A 45 -22.75 1.24 -8.04
CA ALA A 45 -23.32 -0.09 -8.25
C ALA A 45 -24.08 -0.09 -9.58
N THR A 46 -23.33 -0.13 -10.69
CA THR A 46 -23.89 -0.23 -12.05
C THR A 46 -24.06 -1.69 -12.45
N ASP A 47 -25.10 -2.01 -13.25
CA ASP A 47 -25.37 -3.35 -13.80
C ASP A 47 -24.20 -3.94 -14.62
N GLN A 48 -23.31 -3.09 -15.10
CA GLN A 48 -21.99 -3.48 -15.59
C GLN A 48 -20.99 -3.23 -14.48
N LEU A 49 -20.47 -4.30 -13.86
CA LEU A 49 -19.32 -4.22 -12.97
C LEU A 49 -18.19 -3.54 -13.74
N PRO A 50 -17.77 -2.33 -13.35
CA PRO A 50 -16.66 -1.69 -14.02
C PRO A 50 -15.42 -2.58 -13.89
N SER A 51 -14.61 -2.64 -14.95
CA SER A 51 -13.44 -3.51 -14.98
C SER A 51 -12.56 -3.26 -13.74
N LEU A 52 -12.33 -4.34 -13.01
CA LEU A 52 -11.51 -4.35 -11.80
C LEU A 52 -10.22 -5.07 -12.16
N LEU A 53 -9.12 -4.32 -12.22
CA LEU A 53 -7.79 -4.85 -12.45
C LEU A 53 -7.10 -5.01 -11.10
N VAL A 54 -6.74 -6.24 -10.73
CA VAL A 54 -6.14 -6.53 -9.44
C VAL A 54 -4.72 -7.02 -9.65
N THR A 55 -3.77 -6.45 -8.90
CA THR A 55 -2.38 -6.92 -8.89
C THR A 55 -1.80 -6.87 -7.48
N ARG A 56 -0.70 -7.58 -7.27
CA ARG A 56 0.05 -7.63 -6.01
C ARG A 56 1.52 -7.39 -6.30
N ILE A 57 2.13 -6.52 -5.50
CA ILE A 57 3.57 -6.38 -5.43
C ILE A 57 4.06 -7.47 -4.49
N ASN A 58 4.94 -8.32 -4.99
CA ASN A 58 5.55 -9.40 -4.21
C ASN A 58 6.90 -8.93 -3.70
N SER A 59 7.10 -9.02 -2.38
CA SER A 59 8.45 -8.93 -1.81
C SER A 59 9.15 -10.27 -2.05
N HIS A 60 10.38 -10.20 -2.54
CA HIS A 60 11.24 -11.37 -2.77
C HIS A 60 12.36 -11.46 -1.71
N GLY A 61 12.24 -10.66 -0.65
CA GLY A 61 13.23 -10.53 0.41
C GLY A 61 14.16 -9.32 0.23
N LEU A 62 14.81 -8.93 1.33
CA LEU A 62 15.53 -7.65 1.46
C LEU A 62 16.54 -7.34 0.35
N LEU A 63 17.33 -8.34 -0.08
CA LEU A 63 18.34 -8.15 -1.12
C LEU A 63 17.72 -7.98 -2.51
N ALA A 64 16.78 -8.86 -2.86
CA ALA A 64 16.09 -8.81 -4.13
C ALA A 64 15.28 -7.50 -4.26
N ASP A 65 14.55 -7.12 -3.21
CA ASP A 65 13.78 -5.88 -3.19
C ASP A 65 14.69 -4.65 -3.34
N ARG A 66 15.88 -4.64 -2.72
CA ARG A 66 16.86 -3.55 -2.89
C ARG A 66 17.37 -3.44 -4.32
N VAL A 67 17.61 -4.56 -5.00
CA VAL A 67 18.00 -4.56 -6.42
C VAL A 67 16.86 -3.99 -7.26
N THR A 68 15.62 -4.43 -7.03
CA THR A 68 14.43 -3.90 -7.73
C THR A 68 14.27 -2.39 -7.48
N ILE A 69 14.42 -1.93 -6.24
CA ILE A 69 14.35 -0.50 -5.89
C ILE A 69 15.47 0.28 -6.58
N ALA A 70 16.71 -0.21 -6.53
CA ALA A 70 17.85 0.44 -7.17
C ALA A 70 17.70 0.50 -8.70
N ALA A 71 17.04 -0.50 -9.29
CA ALA A 71 16.65 -0.52 -10.69
C ALA A 71 15.39 0.33 -10.99
N GLY A 72 14.89 1.10 -10.02
CA GLY A 72 13.72 1.97 -10.18
C GLY A 72 12.42 1.20 -10.42
N GLY A 73 12.28 0.01 -9.84
CA GLY A 73 11.11 -0.86 -9.95
C GLY A 73 11.17 -1.87 -11.11
N GLY A 74 12.13 -1.74 -12.04
CA GLY A 74 12.39 -2.71 -13.11
C GLY A 74 11.14 -3.11 -13.91
N GLN A 75 10.98 -4.42 -14.15
CA GLN A 75 9.84 -4.96 -14.90
C GLN A 75 8.51 -4.75 -14.18
N ASP A 76 8.49 -4.82 -12.85
CA ASP A 76 7.25 -4.67 -12.07
C ASP A 76 6.64 -3.27 -12.27
N ARG A 77 7.49 -2.24 -12.32
CA ARG A 77 7.06 -0.87 -12.68
C ARG A 77 6.40 -0.84 -14.06
N MET A 78 6.99 -1.50 -15.05
CA MET A 78 6.45 -1.52 -16.42
C MET A 78 5.11 -2.24 -16.48
N ASN A 79 4.99 -3.40 -15.82
CA ASN A 79 3.74 -4.15 -15.72
C ASN A 79 2.63 -3.32 -15.04
N VAL A 80 2.95 -2.62 -13.95
CA VAL A 80 1.98 -1.75 -13.26
C VAL A 80 1.59 -0.55 -14.12
N ARG A 81 2.53 0.03 -14.88
CA ARG A 81 2.22 1.11 -15.83
C ARG A 81 1.27 0.64 -16.93
N GLU A 82 1.50 -0.54 -17.50
CA GLU A 82 0.61 -1.14 -18.50
C GLU A 82 -0.79 -1.39 -17.93
N LEU A 83 -0.88 -1.82 -16.66
CA LEU A 83 -2.15 -1.98 -15.95
C LEU A 83 -2.93 -0.66 -15.87
N PHE A 84 -2.26 0.46 -15.53
CA PHE A 84 -2.89 1.79 -15.51
C PHE A 84 -3.29 2.27 -16.92
N ALA A 85 -2.46 2.00 -17.93
CA ALA A 85 -2.79 2.31 -19.32
C ALA A 85 -4.02 1.53 -19.81
N GLN A 86 -4.09 0.23 -19.49
CA GLN A 86 -5.26 -0.61 -19.77
C GLN A 86 -6.51 -0.10 -19.05
N ALA A 87 -6.36 0.30 -17.77
CA ALA A 87 -7.44 0.89 -17.00
C ALA A 87 -7.99 2.17 -17.65
N ALA A 88 -7.10 3.06 -18.09
CA ALA A 88 -7.48 4.28 -18.77
C ALA A 88 -8.16 4.00 -20.12
N ALA A 89 -7.61 3.08 -20.93
CA ALA A 89 -8.16 2.68 -22.22
C ALA A 89 -9.55 2.03 -22.10
N SER A 90 -9.86 1.40 -20.96
CA SER A 90 -11.17 0.80 -20.67
C SER A 90 -12.23 1.82 -20.21
N GLY A 91 -11.96 3.13 -20.30
CA GLY A 91 -12.89 4.17 -19.89
C GLY A 91 -12.83 4.52 -18.39
N GLY A 92 -11.70 4.25 -17.72
CA GLY A 92 -11.53 4.57 -16.29
C GLY A 92 -11.84 3.38 -15.38
N ALA A 93 -11.14 2.26 -15.60
CA ALA A 93 -11.23 1.08 -14.75
C ALA A 93 -10.74 1.35 -13.33
N ARG A 94 -11.05 0.43 -12.41
CA ARG A 94 -10.54 0.43 -11.05
C ARG A 94 -9.32 -0.46 -10.98
N VAL A 95 -8.25 0.04 -10.37
CA VAL A 95 -7.00 -0.68 -10.18
C VAL A 95 -6.82 -0.92 -8.69
N VAL A 96 -6.80 -2.19 -8.28
CA VAL A 96 -6.50 -2.60 -6.90
C VAL A 96 -5.06 -3.10 -6.86
N ILE A 97 -4.23 -2.49 -6.01
CA ILE A 97 -2.85 -2.90 -5.82
C ILE A 97 -2.64 -3.29 -4.37
N PHE A 98 -2.27 -4.54 -4.14
CA PHE A 98 -1.73 -4.99 -2.86
C PHE A 98 -0.26 -4.63 -2.80
N GLY A 99 0.08 -3.64 -1.97
CA GLY A 99 1.46 -3.26 -1.70
C GLY A 99 2.24 -4.37 -1.00
N ALA A 100 3.56 -4.21 -0.94
CA ALA A 100 4.48 -5.03 -0.17
C ALA A 100 5.13 -4.21 0.96
N SER A 101 5.99 -3.24 0.59
CA SER A 101 6.71 -2.37 1.53
C SER A 101 6.82 -0.94 0.98
N PRO A 102 6.96 0.10 1.83
CA PRO A 102 6.91 1.50 1.38
C PRO A 102 7.88 1.83 0.25
N ALA A 103 9.14 1.42 0.37
CA ALA A 103 10.18 1.74 -0.62
C ALA A 103 9.97 0.99 -1.95
N LEU A 104 9.59 -0.29 -1.88
CA LEU A 104 9.35 -1.12 -3.06
C LEU A 104 8.10 -0.63 -3.81
N ASP A 105 7.03 -0.34 -3.07
CA ASP A 105 5.77 0.14 -3.64
C ASP A 105 5.93 1.50 -4.29
N GLN A 106 6.76 2.40 -3.71
CA GLN A 106 7.07 3.67 -4.35
C GLN A 106 7.90 3.48 -5.63
N ALA A 107 8.89 2.60 -5.62
CA ALA A 107 9.70 2.33 -6.81
C ALA A 107 8.85 1.78 -7.96
N ILE A 108 7.88 0.91 -7.65
CA ILE A 108 7.01 0.25 -8.63
C ILE A 108 5.83 1.15 -9.01
N VAL A 109 4.93 1.45 -8.07
CA VAL A 109 3.69 2.21 -8.35
C VAL A 109 3.99 3.68 -8.59
N GLY A 110 4.77 4.30 -7.70
CA GLY A 110 5.18 5.70 -7.88
C GLY A 110 5.96 5.88 -9.19
N GLY A 111 6.86 4.96 -9.51
CA GLY A 111 7.56 4.92 -10.79
C GLY A 111 6.62 4.73 -11.99
N ALA A 112 5.62 3.85 -11.88
CA ALA A 112 4.64 3.59 -12.94
C ALA A 112 3.81 4.84 -13.27
N LEU A 113 3.41 5.55 -12.22
CA LEU A 113 2.62 6.79 -12.27
C LEU A 113 3.45 8.03 -12.66
N SER A 114 4.77 7.99 -12.47
CA SER A 114 5.65 9.12 -12.80
C SER A 114 5.58 9.47 -14.29
N GLU A 115 5.54 10.77 -14.58
CA GLU A 115 5.56 11.39 -15.92
C GLU A 115 4.35 11.06 -16.82
N GLN A 116 3.34 10.37 -16.30
CA GLN A 116 2.12 10.03 -17.03
C GLN A 116 0.89 10.41 -16.22
N ARG A 117 -0.22 10.67 -16.91
CA ARG A 117 -1.51 10.93 -16.26
C ARG A 117 -2.52 9.89 -16.68
N PHE A 118 -3.33 9.45 -15.73
CA PHE A 118 -4.38 8.44 -15.95
C PHE A 118 -5.73 8.96 -15.46
N PRO A 119 -6.25 10.04 -16.07
CA PRO A 119 -7.53 10.61 -15.64
C PRO A 119 -8.65 9.58 -15.76
N GLY A 120 -9.57 9.60 -14.80
CA GLY A 120 -10.69 8.65 -14.74
C GLY A 120 -10.36 7.29 -14.14
N VAL A 121 -9.09 6.94 -13.97
CA VAL A 121 -8.69 5.72 -13.25
C VAL A 121 -8.81 5.93 -11.75
N TRP A 122 -9.29 4.90 -11.05
CA TRP A 122 -9.37 4.89 -9.58
C TRP A 122 -8.43 3.82 -9.01
N LEU A 123 -7.39 4.27 -8.31
CA LEU A 123 -6.48 3.42 -7.55
C LEU A 123 -7.05 3.12 -6.15
N LEU A 124 -7.24 1.84 -5.85
CA LEU A 124 -7.50 1.32 -4.51
C LEU A 124 -6.23 0.64 -4.01
N PHE A 125 -5.47 1.33 -3.16
CA PHE A 125 -4.20 0.83 -2.64
C PHE A 125 -4.40 0.12 -1.31
N VAL A 126 -3.93 -1.12 -1.24
CA VAL A 126 -4.02 -1.98 -0.05
C VAL A 126 -2.65 -2.07 0.58
N GLY A 127 -2.47 -1.48 1.76
CA GLY A 127 -1.15 -1.38 2.38
C GLY A 127 -1.21 -1.06 3.87
N GLU A 128 -0.04 -0.73 4.42
CA GLU A 128 0.13 -0.26 5.79
C GLU A 128 -0.18 1.24 5.88
N PRO A 129 -0.70 1.75 7.01
CA PRO A 129 -1.11 3.15 7.13
C PRO A 129 -0.01 4.16 6.78
N GLU A 130 1.26 3.83 7.04
CA GLU A 130 2.39 4.70 6.71
C GLU A 130 2.53 4.93 5.20
N GLN A 131 2.09 3.97 4.38
CA GLN A 131 2.18 4.04 2.91
C GLN A 131 1.11 4.94 2.31
N SER A 132 0.01 5.17 3.02
CA SER A 132 -1.18 5.83 2.47
C SER A 132 -0.89 7.23 1.93
N ARG A 133 -0.17 8.06 2.69
CA ARG A 133 0.13 9.44 2.30
C ARG A 133 1.02 9.52 1.07
N GLN A 134 2.06 8.67 1.03
CA GLN A 134 3.00 8.66 -0.08
C GLN A 134 2.32 8.17 -1.38
N MET A 135 1.48 7.14 -1.28
CA MET A 135 0.75 6.62 -2.42
C MET A 135 -0.33 7.60 -2.91
N GLN A 136 -1.02 8.28 -1.99
CA GLN A 136 -1.96 9.34 -2.31
C GLN A 136 -1.29 10.45 -3.14
N ALA A 137 -0.13 10.94 -2.71
CA ALA A 137 0.60 11.98 -3.44
C ALA A 137 0.99 11.54 -4.85
N SER A 138 1.44 10.29 -5.01
CA SER A 138 1.77 9.72 -6.32
C SER A 138 0.53 9.59 -7.22
N ALA A 139 -0.61 9.15 -6.66
CA ALA A 139 -1.88 9.03 -7.37
C ALA A 139 -2.43 10.39 -7.82
N GLU A 140 -2.41 11.39 -6.94
CA GLU A 140 -2.87 12.75 -7.23
C GLU A 140 -2.02 13.43 -8.30
N ALA A 141 -0.69 13.27 -8.24
CA ALA A 141 0.22 13.80 -9.25
C ALA A 141 -0.10 13.26 -10.65
N ALA A 142 -0.45 11.97 -10.75
CA ALA A 142 -0.87 11.33 -11.98
C ALA A 142 -2.36 11.57 -12.34
N GLY A 143 -3.11 12.32 -11.52
CA GLY A 143 -4.52 12.66 -11.77
C GLY A 143 -5.50 11.50 -11.56
N LEU A 144 -5.14 10.50 -10.74
CA LEU A 144 -6.01 9.39 -10.39
C LEU A 144 -6.95 9.78 -9.24
N ARG A 145 -8.08 9.08 -9.15
CA ARG A 145 -8.83 8.98 -7.88
C ARG A 145 -8.10 7.99 -6.98
N TYR A 146 -8.06 8.25 -5.68
CA TYR A 146 -7.34 7.42 -4.72
C TYR A 146 -8.25 6.98 -3.58
N SER A 147 -8.10 5.74 -3.15
CA SER A 147 -8.63 5.24 -1.89
C SER A 147 -7.64 4.27 -1.27
N PHE A 148 -7.45 4.41 0.03
CA PHE A 148 -6.61 3.53 0.82
C PHE A 148 -7.46 2.48 1.52
N ILE A 149 -6.98 1.24 1.52
CA ILE A 149 -7.55 0.14 2.28
C ILE A 149 -6.45 -0.40 3.19
N SER A 150 -6.68 -0.37 4.50
CA SER A 150 -5.75 -0.97 5.44
C SER A 150 -5.61 -2.46 5.17
N ARG A 151 -4.37 -2.95 5.08
CA ARG A 151 -4.05 -4.38 5.00
C ARG A 151 -4.47 -5.13 6.26
N TYR A 152 -4.60 -4.44 7.39
CA TYR A 152 -4.97 -5.03 8.67
C TYR A 152 -6.45 -4.83 8.98
N GLN A 153 -7.00 -5.77 9.77
CA GLN A 153 -8.35 -5.69 10.33
C GLN A 153 -8.49 -4.55 11.34
#